data_AF-A0A0G4KD71-F1
#
_entry.id   AF-A0A0G4KD71-F1
#
_cell.length_a   1.000
_cell.length_b   1.000
_cell.length_c   1.000
_cell.angle_alpha   90.00
_cell.angle_beta   90.00
_cell.angle_gamma   90.00
#
_symmetry.space_group_name_H-M   'P 1'
#
loop_
_entity.id
_entity.type
_entity.pdbx_description
1 polymer ?
#
loop_
_entity_poly.entity_id
_entity_poly.type
_entity_poly.pdbx_seq_one_letter_code
_entity_poly.pdbx_strand_id
1 'polypeptide(L)'
;WLFPSLEVLLIQSNTLNMFGPVDLRLYGRLRALQAGQNRFVCSCEFVSFMVWRWGGAVEGSVELTDRLDNYLCDSPLPLQGQRVDRVRLSPFQCHRVLLVSALCGCILISGILLVILLWKLHAVWYMSMMWAWLRAKRNSGNRKRRDAAGNADPLCYDAFVSYSERDAEWVEEFLVPELENSQPPLSLLPPQERLPARPTGSWTTLSMHWTAADAHSSSLSDHFVHSRVVPGPSWTFPHFRPV
;
A
#
# COMPACT_ATOMS: atom_id res chain seq x y z
N TRP A 1 44.05 -13.02 38.91
CA TRP A 1 43.89 -12.16 40.10
C TRP A 1 45.21 -11.48 40.37
N LEU A 2 45.34 -10.17 40.13
CA LEU A 2 46.63 -9.49 40.31
C LEU A 2 46.98 -9.33 41.80
N PHE A 3 45.99 -9.13 42.68
CA PHE A 3 46.20 -9.00 44.13
C PHE A 3 45.01 -9.58 44.92
N PRO A 4 45.03 -10.88 45.27
CA PRO A 4 43.86 -11.56 45.86
C PRO A 4 43.55 -11.16 47.30
N SER A 5 44.51 -10.57 48.02
CA SER A 5 44.39 -10.19 49.43
C SER A 5 44.32 -8.68 49.65
N LEU A 6 44.19 -7.88 48.59
CA LEU A 6 44.13 -6.43 48.70
C LEU A 6 42.79 -6.02 49.32
N GLU A 7 42.82 -5.36 50.48
CA GLU A 7 41.63 -4.88 51.19
C GLU A 7 41.43 -3.37 51.10
N VAL A 8 42.52 -2.61 51.02
CA VAL A 8 42.50 -1.14 50.95
C VAL A 8 43.36 -0.68 49.78
N LEU A 9 42.81 0.19 48.93
CA LEU A 9 43.51 0.78 47.79
C LEU A 9 43.44 2.30 47.85
N LEU A 10 44.60 2.95 47.91
CA LEU A 10 44.75 4.40 47.94
C LEU A 10 45.42 4.87 46.64
N ILE A 11 44.66 5.52 45.78
CA ILE A 11 45.09 5.99 44.45
C ILE A 11 44.68 7.44 44.20
N GLN A 12 44.65 8.26 45.26
CA GLN A 12 44.32 9.68 45.18
C GLN A 12 45.37 10.48 44.40
N SER A 13 44.99 11.65 43.88
CA SER A 13 45.91 12.65 43.31
C SER A 13 46.78 12.13 42.16
N ASN A 14 46.21 11.24 41.33
CA ASN A 14 46.85 10.65 40.16
C ASN A 14 46.19 11.14 38.87
N THR A 15 46.50 10.49 37.75
CA THR A 15 45.89 10.75 36.44
C THR A 15 44.90 9.64 36.04
N LEU A 16 44.16 9.08 37.01
CA LEU A 16 43.14 8.08 36.73
C LEU A 16 41.96 8.74 36.01
N ASN A 17 41.57 8.17 34.87
CA ASN A 17 40.54 8.74 34.03
C ASN A 17 39.15 8.15 34.32
N MET A 18 39.08 6.85 34.58
CA MET A 18 37.84 6.13 34.90
C MET A 18 38.19 4.82 35.59
N PHE A 19 37.21 4.25 36.29
CA PHE A 19 37.23 2.88 36.78
C PHE A 19 35.79 2.37 36.84
N GLY A 20 35.63 1.06 36.70
CA GLY A 20 34.32 0.43 36.65
C GLY A 20 34.16 -0.74 37.60
N PRO A 21 32.98 -1.36 37.61
CA PRO A 21 32.72 -2.54 38.42
C PRO A 21 33.61 -3.73 38.04
N VAL A 22 34.04 -3.82 36.78
CA VAL A 22 34.94 -4.88 36.31
C VAL A 22 36.33 -4.75 36.94
N ASP A 23 36.88 -3.53 37.01
CA ASP A 23 38.18 -3.27 37.60
C ASP A 23 38.18 -3.61 39.09
N LEU A 24 37.13 -3.19 39.82
CA LEU A 24 36.98 -3.48 41.24
C LEU A 24 36.79 -4.97 41.52
N ARG A 25 36.11 -5.70 40.62
CA ARG A 25 35.96 -7.17 40.74
C ARG A 25 37.27 -7.93 40.58
N LEU A 26 38.31 -7.35 39.99
CA LEU A 26 39.65 -7.96 39.94
C LEU A 26 40.30 -8.03 41.33
N TYR A 27 39.79 -7.29 42.30
CA TYR A 27 40.25 -7.26 43.69
C TYR A 27 39.16 -7.84 44.60
N GLY A 28 39.04 -9.17 44.62
CA GLY A 28 37.92 -9.86 45.27
C GLY A 28 37.77 -9.64 46.79
N ARG A 29 38.79 -9.11 47.47
CA ARG A 29 38.75 -8.76 48.91
C ARG A 29 38.78 -7.25 49.17
N LEU A 30 38.72 -6.42 48.14
CA LEU A 30 38.80 -4.97 48.30
C LEU A 30 37.56 -4.47 49.05
N ARG A 31 37.79 -3.74 50.13
CA ARG A 31 36.75 -3.17 51.00
C ARG A 31 36.75 -1.66 50.96
N ALA A 32 37.92 -1.03 50.89
CA ALA A 32 38.03 0.43 50.88
C ALA A 32 38.85 0.91 49.68
N LEU A 33 38.32 1.90 48.98
CA LEU A 33 38.96 2.59 47.87
C LEU A 33 38.97 4.10 48.15
N GLN A 34 40.10 4.73 47.84
CA GLN A 34 40.24 6.18 47.79
C GLN A 34 40.81 6.57 46.44
N ALA A 35 40.00 7.22 45.61
CA ALA A 35 40.35 7.56 44.23
C ALA A 35 40.12 9.04 43.89
N GLY A 36 39.84 9.89 44.88
CA GLY A 36 39.62 11.31 44.69
C GLY A 36 40.82 12.07 44.13
N GLN A 37 40.57 13.29 43.66
CA GLN A 37 41.56 14.19 43.07
C GLN A 37 42.26 13.60 41.83
N ASN A 38 41.54 12.83 41.03
CA ASN A 38 42.00 12.29 39.76
C ASN A 38 41.36 13.03 38.57
N ARG A 39 41.88 12.82 37.36
CA ARG A 39 41.43 13.49 36.13
C ARG A 39 40.27 12.74 35.45
N PHE A 40 39.11 12.72 36.11
CA PHE A 40 38.02 11.87 35.65
C PHE A 40 37.41 12.30 34.31
N VAL A 41 37.22 11.33 33.43
CA VAL A 41 36.46 11.45 32.19
C VAL A 41 35.01 11.06 32.50
N CYS A 42 34.13 12.05 32.55
CA CYS A 42 32.70 11.87 32.83
C CYS A 42 31.95 11.37 31.60
N SER A 43 32.23 10.12 31.24
CA SER A 43 31.43 9.32 30.33
C SER A 43 30.13 8.88 31.01
N CYS A 44 29.11 8.49 30.25
CA CYS A 44 27.87 8.03 30.87
C CYS A 44 28.03 6.73 31.67
N GLU A 45 28.91 5.82 31.22
CA GLU A 45 29.19 4.60 31.97
C GLU A 45 29.75 4.95 33.34
N PHE A 46 30.76 5.83 33.39
CA PHE A 46 31.38 6.22 34.65
C PHE A 46 30.42 6.99 35.56
N VAL A 47 29.69 7.97 35.02
CA VAL A 47 28.70 8.74 35.80
C VAL A 47 27.58 7.84 36.32
N SER A 48 27.04 6.94 35.50
CA SER A 48 25.97 6.02 35.93
C SER A 48 26.45 5.05 37.01
N PHE A 49 27.66 4.50 36.85
CA PHE A 49 28.30 3.65 37.85
C PHE A 49 28.47 4.39 39.19
N MET A 50 28.96 5.62 39.14
CA MET A 50 29.21 6.43 40.31
C MET A 50 27.91 6.85 41.03
N VAL A 51 26.90 7.32 40.28
CA VAL A 51 25.57 7.63 40.83
C VAL A 51 24.95 6.40 41.48
N TRP A 52 25.04 5.24 40.83
CA TRP A 52 24.55 3.98 41.38
C TRP A 52 25.31 3.56 42.65
N ARG A 53 26.63 3.73 42.67
CA ARG A 53 27.49 3.38 43.80
C ARG A 53 27.22 4.25 45.03
N TRP A 54 27.00 5.55 44.83
CA TRP A 54 26.68 6.50 45.90
C TRP A 54 25.21 6.49 46.32
N GLY A 55 24.31 6.04 45.45
CA GLY A 55 22.88 5.89 45.73
C GLY A 55 22.52 4.78 46.74
N GLY A 56 23.51 4.16 47.39
CA GLY A 56 23.29 3.19 48.48
C GLY A 56 22.84 1.80 48.02
N ALA A 57 23.00 1.45 46.74
CA ALA A 57 22.27 0.35 46.13
C ALA A 57 22.83 -1.07 46.38
N VAL A 58 24.02 -1.27 46.98
CA VAL A 58 24.58 -2.63 47.15
C VAL A 58 25.39 -2.82 48.44
N GLU A 59 24.86 -3.70 49.30
CA GLU A 59 25.54 -4.33 50.42
C GLU A 59 26.67 -5.25 49.90
N GLY A 60 27.90 -5.09 50.39
CA GLY A 60 29.08 -5.86 49.94
C GLY A 60 29.88 -5.26 48.77
N SER A 61 29.62 -4.01 48.38
CA SER A 61 30.42 -3.29 47.38
C SER A 61 31.59 -2.51 47.99
N VAL A 62 32.69 -2.35 47.24
CA VAL A 62 33.90 -1.61 47.66
C VAL A 62 33.55 -0.20 48.11
N GLU A 63 33.78 0.15 49.38
CA GLU A 63 33.47 1.44 50.00
C GLU A 63 34.39 2.54 49.50
N LEU A 64 33.81 3.63 48.99
CA LEU A 64 34.54 4.86 48.66
C LEU A 64 34.66 5.68 49.95
N THR A 65 35.84 5.66 50.56
CA THR A 65 36.06 6.22 51.91
C THR A 65 36.49 7.69 51.90
N ASP A 66 36.70 8.27 50.72
CA ASP A 66 37.08 9.65 50.51
C ASP A 66 35.88 10.58 50.29
N ARG A 67 36.13 11.90 50.37
CA ARG A 67 35.08 12.91 50.22
C ARG A 67 34.54 12.94 48.79
N LEU A 68 33.22 12.98 48.63
CA LEU A 68 32.54 13.15 47.34
C LEU A 68 33.04 14.38 46.56
N ASP A 69 33.39 15.46 47.25
CA ASP A 69 33.88 16.70 46.61
C ASP A 69 35.23 16.52 45.91
N ASN A 70 35.94 15.41 46.15
CA ASN A 70 37.19 15.09 45.46
C ASN A 70 36.96 14.42 44.08
N TYR A 71 35.72 14.08 43.74
CA TYR A 71 35.38 13.44 42.47
C TYR A 71 34.83 14.49 41.49
N LEU A 72 35.75 15.13 40.77
CA LEU A 72 35.44 16.17 39.81
C LEU A 72 35.73 15.69 38.38
N CYS A 73 34.86 16.05 37.45
CA CYS A 73 35.09 15.81 36.03
C CYS A 73 36.22 16.72 35.53
N ASP A 74 37.21 16.14 34.86
CA ASP A 74 38.22 16.86 34.08
C ASP A 74 37.79 17.01 32.61
N SER A 75 37.10 15.99 32.08
CA SER A 75 36.55 16.01 30.73
C SER A 75 35.16 15.35 30.68
N PRO A 76 34.31 15.66 29.68
CA PRO A 76 34.48 16.66 28.62
C PRO A 76 34.39 18.10 29.14
N LEU A 77 34.89 19.07 28.35
CA LEU A 77 34.97 20.50 28.70
C LEU A 77 33.67 21.11 29.31
N PRO A 78 32.45 20.78 28.82
CA PRO A 78 31.21 21.32 29.39
C PRO A 78 30.92 20.87 30.83
N LEU A 79 31.52 19.76 31.25
CA LEU A 79 31.33 19.17 32.58
C LEU A 79 32.53 19.43 33.50
N GLN A 80 33.57 20.10 33.02
CA GLN A 80 34.80 20.30 33.78
C GLN A 80 34.54 21.02 35.10
N GLY A 81 35.10 20.50 36.19
CA GLY A 81 34.92 21.01 37.56
C GLY A 81 33.58 20.66 38.20
N GLN A 82 32.66 19.99 37.50
CA GLN A 82 31.43 19.48 38.12
C GLN A 82 31.70 18.18 38.88
N ARG A 83 30.93 17.95 39.94
CA ARG A 83 31.00 16.69 40.68
C ARG A 83 30.30 15.56 39.94
N VAL A 84 30.94 14.39 39.93
CA VAL A 84 30.47 13.21 39.19
C VAL A 84 29.06 12.77 39.61
N ASP A 85 28.71 12.88 40.90
CA ASP A 85 27.38 12.52 41.45
C ASP A 85 26.25 13.46 40.99
N ARG A 86 26.58 14.71 40.63
CA ARG A 86 25.62 15.74 40.22
C ARG A 86 25.45 15.85 38.71
N VAL A 87 26.33 15.22 37.94
CA VAL A 87 26.24 15.22 36.48
C VAL A 87 25.00 14.44 36.05
N ARG A 88 24.10 15.11 35.33
CA ARG A 88 22.93 14.48 34.71
C ARG A 88 23.12 14.42 33.20
N LEU A 89 23.59 13.27 32.72
CA LEU A 89 23.66 12.97 31.30
C LEU A 89 22.31 12.45 30.81
N SER A 90 21.79 12.99 29.72
CA SER A 90 20.54 12.48 29.15
C SER A 90 20.77 11.12 28.46
N PRO A 91 19.80 10.19 28.52
CA PRO A 91 19.91 8.90 27.83
C PRO A 91 20.15 9.06 26.33
N PHE A 92 19.59 10.11 25.74
CA PHE A 92 19.76 10.49 24.33
C PHE A 92 21.20 10.88 23.98
N GLN A 93 21.91 11.58 24.87
CA GLN A 93 23.32 11.90 24.65
C GLN A 93 24.19 10.64 24.75
N CYS A 94 23.84 9.73 25.65
CA CYS A 94 24.63 8.53 25.86
C CYS A 94 24.45 7.46 24.76
N HIS A 95 23.21 7.19 24.38
CA HIS A 95 22.86 6.11 23.45
C HIS A 95 22.44 6.65 22.08
N ARG A 96 23.02 7.79 21.66
CA ARG A 96 22.66 8.46 20.40
C ARG A 96 22.76 7.53 19.20
N VAL A 97 23.88 6.82 19.08
CA VAL A 97 24.14 5.91 17.94
C VAL A 97 23.12 4.78 17.91
N LEU A 98 22.86 4.14 19.05
CA LEU A 98 21.87 3.08 19.18
C LEU A 98 20.47 3.57 18.82
N LEU A 99 20.08 4.73 19.33
CA LEU A 99 18.77 5.33 19.06
C LEU A 99 18.60 5.66 17.56
N VAL A 100 19.60 6.28 16.94
CA VAL A 100 19.58 6.57 15.50
C VAL A 100 19.55 5.28 14.68
N SER A 101 20.32 4.27 15.05
CA SER A 101 20.31 2.97 14.37
C SER A 101 18.97 2.25 14.49
N ALA A 102 18.33 2.31 15.66
CA ALA A 102 17.03 1.71 15.89
C ALA A 102 15.95 2.39 15.06
N LEU A 103 15.93 3.73 15.05
CA LEU A 103 15.01 4.51 14.21
C LEU A 103 15.19 4.21 12.73
N CYS A 104 16.42 4.14 12.24
CA CYS A 104 16.73 3.78 10.87
C CYS A 104 16.22 2.36 10.54
N GLY A 105 16.48 1.39 11.43
CA GLY A 105 15.96 0.03 11.32
C GLY A 105 14.44 -0.03 11.24
N CYS A 106 13.74 0.71 12.09
CA CYS A 106 12.27 0.80 12.07
C CYS A 106 11.75 1.35 10.73
N ILE A 107 12.38 2.41 10.21
CA ILE A 107 12.01 2.99 8.91
C ILE A 107 12.21 1.97 7.78
N LEU A 108 13.36 1.29 7.75
CA LEU A 108 13.64 0.26 6.74
C LEU A 108 12.62 -0.89 6.79
N ILE A 109 12.32 -1.40 8.00
CA ILE A 109 11.33 -2.47 8.18
C ILE A 109 9.95 -2.01 7.71
N SER A 110 9.55 -0.79 8.07
CA SER A 110 8.26 -0.23 7.66
C SER A 110 8.17 -0.08 6.13
N GLY A 111 9.26 0.35 5.48
CA GLY A 111 9.36 0.46 4.03
C GLY A 111 9.25 -0.90 3.34
N ILE A 112 9.95 -1.92 3.85
CA ILE A 112 9.86 -3.29 3.33
C ILE A 112 8.43 -3.82 3.46
N LEU A 113 7.80 -3.65 4.62
CA LEU A 113 6.43 -4.10 4.85
C LEU A 113 5.44 -3.43 3.89
N LEU A 114 5.61 -2.11 3.66
CA LEU A 114 4.79 -1.36 2.71
C LEU A 114 4.96 -1.90 1.28
N VAL A 115 6.20 -2.14 0.85
CA VAL A 115 6.49 -2.71 -0.48
C VAL A 115 5.84 -4.08 -0.64
N ILE A 116 5.94 -4.94 0.38
CA ILE A 116 5.30 -6.27 0.37
C ILE A 116 3.77 -6.12 0.26
N LEU A 117 3.18 -5.22 1.03
CA LEU A 117 1.73 -4.98 1.00
C LEU A 117 1.28 -4.51 -0.38
N LEU A 118 1.98 -3.53 -0.95
CA LEU A 118 1.70 -3.03 -2.30
C LEU A 118 1.84 -4.14 -3.35
N TRP A 119 2.88 -4.98 -3.24
CA TRP A 119 3.07 -6.10 -4.16
C TRP A 119 1.94 -7.13 -4.04
N LYS A 120 1.46 -7.42 -2.82
CA LYS A 120 0.31 -8.32 -2.60
C LYS A 120 -0.97 -7.75 -3.17
N LEU A 121 -1.27 -6.47 -2.94
CA LEU A 121 -2.45 -5.82 -3.50
C LEU A 121 -2.40 -5.82 -5.04
N HIS A 122 -1.23 -5.50 -5.61
CA HIS A 122 -1.04 -5.51 -7.06
C HIS A 122 -1.20 -6.92 -7.65
N ALA A 123 -0.62 -7.94 -6.99
CA ALA A 123 -0.78 -9.33 -7.39
C ALA A 123 -2.24 -9.79 -7.32
N VAL A 124 -2.96 -9.45 -6.24
CA VAL A 124 -4.40 -9.75 -6.10
C VAL A 124 -5.20 -9.10 -7.22
N TRP A 125 -4.99 -7.81 -7.48
CA TRP A 125 -5.65 -7.09 -8.56
C TRP A 125 -5.37 -7.73 -9.93
N TYR A 126 -4.10 -8.07 -10.19
CA TYR A 126 -3.69 -8.72 -11.44
C TYR A 126 -4.35 -10.09 -11.60
N MET A 127 -4.40 -10.89 -10.55
CA MET A 127 -5.09 -12.18 -10.56
C MET A 127 -6.59 -12.01 -10.81
N SER A 128 -7.25 -11.04 -10.19
CA SER A 128 -8.66 -10.75 -10.44
C SER A 128 -8.93 -10.41 -11.91
N MET A 129 -8.07 -9.60 -12.52
CA MET A 129 -8.17 -9.27 -13.95
C MET A 129 -7.91 -10.47 -14.85
N MET A 130 -6.90 -11.28 -14.55
CA MET A 130 -6.61 -12.53 -15.26
C MET A 130 -7.83 -13.49 -15.21
N TRP A 131 -8.46 -13.62 -14.03
CA TRP A 131 -9.68 -14.42 -13.86
C TRP A 131 -10.89 -13.86 -14.63
N ALA A 132 -11.03 -12.53 -14.74
CA ALA A 132 -12.06 -11.91 -15.56
C ALA A 132 -11.83 -12.18 -17.05
N TRP A 133 -10.58 -12.05 -17.52
CA TRP A 133 -10.19 -12.35 -18.90
C TRP A 133 -10.39 -13.82 -19.26
N LEU A 134 -9.99 -14.75 -18.39
CA LEU A 134 -10.21 -16.18 -18.59
C LEU A 134 -11.71 -16.54 -18.64
N ARG A 135 -12.53 -15.93 -17.78
CA ARG A 135 -14.00 -16.10 -17.83
C ARG A 135 -14.59 -15.57 -19.14
N ALA A 136 -14.16 -14.40 -19.59
CA ALA A 136 -14.60 -13.84 -20.87
C ALA A 136 -14.22 -14.75 -22.06
N LYS A 137 -12.99 -15.28 -22.07
CA LYS A 137 -12.51 -16.20 -23.12
C LYS A 137 -13.21 -17.56 -23.08
N ARG A 138 -13.53 -18.08 -21.90
CA ARG A 138 -14.29 -19.33 -21.76
C ARG A 138 -15.74 -19.16 -22.21
N ASN A 139 -16.36 -18.03 -21.89
CA ASN A 139 -17.72 -17.71 -22.34
C ASN A 139 -17.77 -17.47 -23.86
N SER A 140 -16.78 -16.81 -24.46
CA SER A 140 -16.72 -16.67 -25.92
C SER A 140 -16.50 -18.00 -26.63
N GLY A 141 -15.66 -18.90 -26.07
CA GLY A 141 -15.50 -20.26 -26.58
C GLY A 141 -16.76 -21.12 -26.45
N ASN A 142 -17.47 -21.03 -25.32
CA ASN A 142 -18.76 -21.71 -25.13
C ASN A 142 -19.86 -21.13 -26.03
N ARG A 143 -19.87 -19.82 -26.29
CA ARG A 143 -20.81 -19.19 -27.23
C ARG A 143 -20.54 -19.69 -28.65
N LYS A 144 -19.28 -19.61 -29.10
CA LYS A 144 -18.85 -20.15 -30.40
C LYS A 144 -19.15 -21.65 -30.55
N ARG A 145 -19.08 -22.43 -29.47
CA ARG A 145 -19.44 -23.86 -29.45
C ARG A 145 -20.96 -24.09 -29.44
N ARG A 146 -21.76 -23.22 -28.82
CA ARG A 146 -23.24 -23.25 -28.93
C ARG A 146 -23.70 -22.87 -30.32
N ASP A 147 -23.10 -21.84 -30.92
CA ASP A 147 -23.36 -21.39 -32.29
C ASP A 147 -23.00 -22.49 -33.30
N ALA A 148 -21.84 -23.15 -33.12
CA ALA A 148 -21.41 -24.29 -33.96
C ALA A 148 -22.18 -25.59 -33.71
N ALA A 149 -22.82 -25.74 -32.54
CA ALA A 149 -23.65 -26.91 -32.21
C ALA A 149 -25.13 -26.73 -32.62
N GLY A 150 -25.46 -25.67 -33.36
CA GLY A 150 -26.83 -25.42 -33.83
C GLY A 150 -27.85 -25.11 -32.74
N ASN A 151 -27.39 -24.86 -31.51
CA ASN A 151 -28.22 -24.57 -30.33
C ASN A 151 -28.19 -23.07 -29.95
N ALA A 152 -27.77 -22.20 -30.87
CA ALA A 152 -28.20 -20.82 -30.80
C ALA A 152 -29.70 -20.82 -31.07
N ASP A 153 -30.52 -20.26 -30.17
CA ASP A 153 -31.88 -19.89 -30.55
C ASP A 153 -31.75 -19.13 -31.88
N PRO A 154 -32.42 -19.57 -32.95
CA PRO A 154 -32.31 -18.86 -34.22
C PRO A 154 -32.66 -17.41 -33.92
N LEU A 155 -31.74 -16.50 -34.21
CA LEU A 155 -32.08 -15.09 -34.31
C LEU A 155 -33.22 -15.05 -35.33
N CYS A 156 -34.47 -14.92 -34.87
CA CYS A 156 -35.64 -15.02 -35.74
C CYS A 156 -35.66 -13.92 -36.82
N TYR A 157 -34.76 -12.94 -36.72
CA TYR A 157 -34.68 -11.78 -37.58
C TYR A 157 -33.21 -11.40 -37.83
N ASP A 158 -32.88 -11.11 -39.08
CA ASP A 158 -31.55 -10.74 -39.56
C ASP A 158 -31.28 -9.23 -39.43
N ALA A 159 -32.33 -8.41 -39.55
CA ALA A 159 -32.24 -6.96 -39.43
C ALA A 159 -33.54 -6.33 -38.92
N PHE A 160 -33.46 -5.09 -38.45
CA PHE A 160 -34.60 -4.22 -38.20
C PHE A 160 -34.47 -2.96 -39.04
N VAL A 161 -35.57 -2.48 -39.61
CA VAL A 161 -35.60 -1.25 -40.41
C VAL A 161 -36.24 -0.14 -39.59
N SER A 162 -35.52 0.95 -39.37
CA SER A 162 -36.06 2.19 -38.77
C SER A 162 -36.38 3.20 -39.88
N TYR A 163 -37.64 3.60 -39.97
CA TYR A 163 -38.12 4.56 -40.98
C TYR A 163 -38.97 5.66 -40.33
N SER A 164 -39.15 6.76 -41.07
CA SER A 164 -40.04 7.83 -40.63
C SER A 164 -41.50 7.44 -40.82
N GLU A 165 -42.41 8.01 -40.02
CA GLU A 165 -43.86 7.80 -40.19
C GLU A 165 -44.36 8.20 -41.59
N ARG A 166 -43.67 9.13 -42.26
CA ARG A 166 -44.03 9.58 -43.62
C ARG A 166 -43.60 8.60 -44.71
N ASP A 167 -42.58 7.80 -44.45
CA ASP A 167 -42.06 6.80 -45.39
C ASP A 167 -42.64 5.40 -45.09
N ALA A 168 -43.59 5.30 -44.17
CA ALA A 168 -44.12 4.02 -43.66
C ALA A 168 -44.78 3.18 -44.76
N GLU A 169 -45.63 3.79 -45.56
CA GLU A 169 -46.36 3.11 -46.64
C GLU A 169 -45.38 2.49 -47.66
N TRP A 170 -44.37 3.26 -48.09
CA TRP A 170 -43.37 2.77 -49.03
C TRP A 170 -42.48 1.67 -48.43
N VAL A 171 -42.11 1.78 -47.16
CA VAL A 171 -41.26 0.77 -46.50
C VAL A 171 -42.01 -0.53 -46.29
N GLU A 172 -43.25 -0.48 -45.82
CA GLU A 172 -44.04 -1.69 -45.52
C GLU A 172 -44.54 -2.40 -46.79
N GLU A 173 -44.93 -1.66 -47.83
CA GLU A 173 -45.47 -2.26 -49.05
C GLU A 173 -44.41 -2.64 -50.10
N PHE A 174 -43.26 -1.97 -50.10
CA PHE A 174 -42.25 -2.17 -51.15
C PHE A 174 -40.93 -2.68 -50.60
N LEU A 175 -40.35 -1.99 -49.61
CA LEU A 175 -38.99 -2.34 -49.14
C LEU A 175 -38.96 -3.66 -48.36
N VAL A 176 -39.91 -3.88 -47.44
CA VAL A 176 -39.96 -5.10 -46.62
C VAL A 176 -40.17 -6.34 -47.49
N PRO A 177 -41.16 -6.40 -48.41
CA PRO A 177 -41.35 -7.56 -49.27
C PRO A 177 -40.16 -7.84 -50.18
N GLU A 178 -39.47 -6.82 -50.71
CA GLU A 178 -38.29 -7.01 -51.56
C GLU A 178 -37.10 -7.59 -50.77
N LEU A 179 -36.92 -7.19 -49.51
CA LEU A 179 -35.86 -7.69 -48.65
C LEU A 179 -36.16 -9.10 -48.10
N GLU A 180 -37.41 -9.43 -47.82
CA GLU A 180 -37.80 -10.78 -47.41
C GLU A 180 -37.74 -11.78 -48.57
N ASN A 181 -37.99 -11.32 -49.80
CA ASN A 181 -37.93 -12.14 -51.01
C ASN A 181 -36.58 -12.12 -51.73
N SER A 182 -35.56 -11.44 -51.18
CA SER A 182 -34.21 -11.43 -51.78
C SER A 182 -33.53 -12.79 -51.68
N GLN A 183 -32.42 -12.99 -52.40
CA GLN A 183 -31.57 -14.18 -52.27
C GLN A 183 -30.17 -13.76 -51.82
N PRO A 184 -29.76 -14.04 -50.56
CA PRO A 184 -30.52 -14.74 -49.51
C PRO A 184 -31.69 -13.91 -48.94
N PRO A 185 -32.77 -14.54 -48.45
CA PRO A 185 -33.92 -13.84 -47.87
C PRO A 185 -33.53 -13.27 -46.50
N LEU A 186 -33.89 -12.02 -46.23
CA LEU A 186 -33.65 -11.36 -44.96
C LEU A 186 -34.93 -11.36 -44.12
N SER A 187 -34.94 -11.99 -42.95
CA SER A 187 -36.10 -11.95 -42.05
C SER A 187 -36.10 -10.63 -41.26
N LEU A 188 -37.11 -9.78 -41.46
CA LEU A 188 -37.20 -8.45 -40.83
C LEU A 188 -38.13 -8.47 -39.61
N LEU A 189 -37.74 -7.75 -38.54
CA LEU A 189 -38.55 -7.70 -37.31
C LEU A 189 -39.77 -6.75 -37.47
N PRO A 190 -41.02 -7.25 -37.32
CA PRO A 190 -42.21 -6.49 -37.64
C PRO A 190 -42.43 -5.30 -36.70
N PRO A 191 -43.00 -4.18 -37.18
CA PRO A 191 -43.26 -2.98 -36.37
C PRO A 191 -44.13 -3.23 -35.14
N GLN A 192 -45.08 -4.16 -35.24
CA GLN A 192 -46.09 -4.42 -34.22
C GLN A 192 -45.54 -5.17 -32.99
N GLU A 193 -44.39 -5.84 -33.12
CA GLU A 193 -43.68 -6.48 -32.01
C GLU A 193 -42.70 -5.53 -31.29
N ARG A 194 -42.59 -4.26 -31.72
CA ARG A 194 -41.79 -3.22 -31.06
C ARG A 194 -42.52 -2.65 -29.82
N LEU A 195 -42.80 -3.49 -28.83
CA LEU A 195 -43.30 -3.04 -27.53
C LEU A 195 -42.21 -2.31 -26.73
N PRO A 196 -42.55 -1.30 -25.91
CA PRO A 196 -41.60 -0.74 -24.95
C PRO A 196 -41.27 -1.83 -23.94
N ALA A 197 -39.98 -2.04 -23.69
CA ALA A 197 -39.48 -3.02 -22.75
C ALA A 197 -40.25 -2.98 -21.41
N ARG A 198 -41.01 -4.04 -21.11
CA ARG A 198 -41.40 -4.34 -19.72
C ARG A 198 -40.12 -4.72 -18.96
N PRO A 199 -39.86 -4.17 -17.77
CA PRO A 199 -38.70 -4.54 -16.98
C PRO A 199 -38.99 -5.86 -16.26
N THR A 200 -38.99 -6.96 -17.01
CA THR A 200 -38.84 -8.30 -16.44
C THR A 200 -37.41 -8.71 -16.69
N GLY A 201 -36.64 -8.73 -15.60
CA GLY A 201 -35.19 -8.81 -15.59
C GLY A 201 -34.63 -9.97 -16.42
N SER A 202 -33.88 -9.62 -17.45
CA SER A 202 -32.60 -10.22 -17.85
C SER A 202 -32.30 -9.86 -19.31
N TRP A 203 -32.07 -8.59 -19.59
CA TRP A 203 -31.39 -8.20 -20.82
C TRP A 203 -29.93 -7.99 -20.50
N THR A 204 -29.10 -8.99 -20.82
CA THR A 204 -27.66 -8.79 -20.91
C THR A 204 -27.40 -7.70 -21.94
N THR A 205 -26.92 -6.55 -21.48
CA THR A 205 -26.40 -5.45 -22.30
C THR A 205 -25.23 -5.99 -23.13
N LEU A 206 -25.53 -6.53 -24.31
CA LEU A 206 -24.51 -6.84 -25.30
C LEU A 206 -24.22 -5.51 -25.99
N SER A 207 -23.18 -4.80 -25.52
CA SER A 207 -22.61 -3.68 -26.26
C SER A 207 -22.05 -4.25 -27.57
N MET A 208 -22.87 -4.30 -28.61
CA MET A 208 -22.39 -4.49 -29.97
C MET A 208 -21.64 -3.22 -30.35
N HIS A 209 -20.32 -3.27 -30.16
CA HIS A 209 -19.39 -2.32 -30.71
C HIS A 209 -19.46 -2.48 -32.24
N TRP A 210 -20.36 -1.75 -32.89
CA TRP A 210 -20.37 -1.66 -34.34
C TRP A 210 -19.13 -0.86 -34.76
N THR A 211 -18.11 -1.58 -35.22
CA THR A 211 -17.03 -0.97 -36.00
C THR A 211 -17.66 -0.43 -37.27
N ALA A 212 -17.71 0.89 -37.41
CA ALA A 212 -18.24 1.62 -38.57
C ALA A 212 -17.51 1.33 -39.90
N ALA A 213 -16.70 0.27 -39.97
CA ALA A 213 -15.80 -0.03 -41.09
C ALA A 213 -16.44 -0.93 -42.18
N ASP A 214 -17.58 -1.57 -41.92
CA ASP A 214 -18.21 -2.51 -42.89
C ASP A 214 -19.62 -2.10 -43.36
N ALA A 215 -20.04 -0.84 -43.11
CA ALA A 215 -21.30 -0.32 -43.64
C ALA A 215 -21.14 0.07 -45.13
N HIS A 216 -21.23 -0.90 -46.03
CA HIS A 216 -21.43 -0.63 -47.45
C HIS A 216 -22.87 -0.11 -47.65
N SER A 217 -23.01 1.23 -47.66
CA SER A 217 -24.22 2.02 -47.98
C SER A 217 -25.26 2.18 -46.87
N SER A 218 -25.12 3.25 -46.07
CA SER A 218 -26.23 3.87 -45.34
C SER A 218 -26.79 5.03 -46.18
N SER A 219 -27.92 4.83 -46.86
CA SER A 219 -28.63 5.92 -47.54
C SER A 219 -29.69 6.49 -46.61
N LEU A 220 -29.42 7.64 -45.99
CA LEU A 220 -30.41 8.40 -45.21
C LEU A 220 -31.26 9.27 -46.16
N SER A 221 -32.58 9.21 -46.01
CA SER A 221 -33.50 10.16 -46.66
C SER A 221 -33.58 11.46 -45.85
N ASP A 222 -33.73 12.62 -46.53
CA ASP A 222 -33.86 13.94 -45.87
C ASP A 222 -35.05 14.00 -44.91
N HIS A 223 -36.07 13.17 -45.12
CA HIS A 223 -37.25 13.09 -44.26
C HIS A 223 -36.96 12.45 -42.91
N PHE A 224 -35.93 11.63 -42.79
CA PHE A 224 -35.56 10.98 -41.54
C PHE A 224 -35.08 11.97 -40.47
N VAL A 225 -34.48 13.09 -40.88
CA VAL A 225 -33.89 14.10 -39.98
C VAL A 225 -34.96 15.03 -39.37
N HIS A 226 -36.09 15.24 -40.05
CA HIS A 226 -37.08 16.26 -39.70
C HIS A 226 -38.42 15.72 -39.16
N SER A 227 -38.58 14.40 -39.01
CA SER A 227 -39.85 13.76 -38.67
C SER A 227 -39.78 12.92 -37.39
N ARG A 228 -40.95 12.57 -36.84
CA ARG A 228 -41.06 11.70 -35.66
C ARG A 228 -40.73 10.28 -36.12
N VAL A 229 -39.57 9.77 -35.70
CA VAL A 229 -39.10 8.42 -36.01
C VAL A 229 -39.94 7.40 -35.23
N VAL A 230 -40.38 6.32 -35.89
CA VAL A 230 -41.02 5.20 -35.18
C VAL A 230 -39.95 4.52 -34.30
N PRO A 231 -40.10 4.48 -32.97
CA PRO A 231 -39.05 3.99 -32.09
C PRO A 231 -38.76 2.50 -32.36
N GLY A 232 -37.49 2.16 -32.59
CA GLY A 232 -37.02 0.78 -32.48
C GLY A 232 -36.93 0.34 -31.00
N PRO A 233 -36.66 -0.95 -30.71
CA PRO A 233 -36.37 -1.39 -29.35
C PRO A 233 -35.28 -0.49 -28.77
N SER A 234 -35.55 0.08 -27.59
CA SER A 234 -34.87 1.25 -27.01
C SER A 234 -33.36 1.33 -27.24
N TRP A 235 -32.96 1.98 -28.33
CA TRP A 235 -31.62 2.55 -28.48
C TRP A 235 -31.71 4.02 -28.10
N THR A 236 -31.33 4.32 -26.87
CA THR A 236 -30.93 5.68 -26.52
C THR A 236 -29.65 5.96 -27.30
N PHE A 237 -29.71 6.67 -28.43
CA PHE A 237 -28.53 7.25 -29.05
C PHE A 237 -28.06 8.40 -28.13
N PRO A 238 -26.94 8.29 -27.39
CA PRO A 238 -26.59 9.30 -26.40
C PRO A 238 -25.99 10.57 -27.02
N HIS A 239 -25.88 10.67 -28.34
CA HIS A 239 -25.21 11.77 -29.01
C HIS A 239 -25.91 12.21 -30.29
N PHE A 240 -27.08 12.82 -30.15
CA PHE A 240 -27.53 13.85 -31.07
C PHE A 240 -28.10 15.00 -30.25
N ARG A 241 -27.25 15.97 -29.93
CA ARG A 241 -27.72 17.33 -29.64
C ARG A 241 -27.72 18.09 -30.96
N PRO A 242 -28.84 18.73 -31.35
CA PRO A 242 -28.81 19.68 -32.44
C PRO A 242 -27.97 20.89 -32.03
N VAL A 243 -27.14 21.37 -32.96
CA VAL A 243 -26.69 22.77 -32.98
C VAL A 243 -27.79 23.59 -33.63
#